data_AF-A0A533YMZ3-F1
#
_entry.id   AF-A0A533YMZ3-F1
#
_cell.length_a   1.000
_cell.length_b   1.000
_cell.length_c   1.000
_cell.angle_alpha   90.00
_cell.angle_beta   90.00
_cell.angle_gamma   90.00
#
_symmetry.space_group_name_H-M   'P 1'
#
loop_
_entity.id
_entity.type
_entity.pdbx_description
1 polymer ?
#
loop_
_entity_poly.entity_id
_entity_poly.type
_entity_poly.pdbx_seq_one_letter_code
_entity_poly.pdbx_strand_id
1 'polypeptide(L)'
;MDDQYYRKARSDDGISVRFKKILGNKRAVLAALIVVPVLSFVTFSNKGILKRVSLEQEKAAMQEKVRVAAQEQARLQEQSRLLEKDPRAIEKVAREKYGMIREGETVYKARKEK
;
A
#
# COMPACT_ATOMS: atom_id res chain seq x y z
N MET A 1 -25.93 38.83 37.04
CA MET A 1 -24.86 38.18 36.25
C MET A 1 -23.70 38.04 37.20
N ASP A 2 -23.12 36.84 37.34
CA ASP A 2 -21.73 36.59 37.79
C ASP A 2 -21.58 35.16 38.36
N ASP A 3 -20.99 34.30 37.53
CA ASP A 3 -19.91 33.36 37.84
C ASP A 3 -20.05 32.34 38.98
N GLN A 4 -21.02 31.43 38.93
CA GLN A 4 -21.08 30.30 39.87
C GLN A 4 -20.96 28.88 39.27
N TYR A 5 -20.40 28.72 38.08
CA TYR A 5 -20.16 27.40 37.50
C TYR A 5 -18.73 27.19 37.02
N TYR A 6 -17.76 27.24 37.94
CA TYR A 6 -16.45 26.61 37.72
C TYR A 6 -16.26 25.41 38.66
N ARG A 7 -16.76 24.25 38.23
CA ARG A 7 -16.39 22.96 38.84
C ARG A 7 -14.97 22.64 38.37
N LYS A 8 -13.98 23.03 39.17
CA LYS A 8 -12.58 22.66 38.95
C LYS A 8 -12.48 21.14 38.83
N ALA A 9 -12.19 20.65 37.63
CA ALA A 9 -11.90 19.24 37.41
C ALA A 9 -10.67 18.88 38.26
N ARG A 10 -10.84 17.93 39.18
CA ARG A 10 -9.75 17.35 39.97
C ARG A 10 -8.83 16.65 38.97
N SER A 11 -7.68 17.26 38.65
CA SER A 11 -6.67 16.60 37.84
C SER A 11 -6.20 15.36 38.60
N ASP A 12 -6.33 14.20 37.95
CA ASP A 12 -5.87 12.93 38.48
C ASP A 12 -4.33 12.91 38.46
N ASP A 13 -3.74 13.53 39.47
CA ASP A 13 -2.30 13.82 39.53
C ASP A 13 -1.44 12.59 39.89
N GLY A 14 -2.01 11.38 39.94
CA GLY A 14 -1.34 10.16 40.36
C GLY A 14 -0.08 9.82 39.54
N ILE A 15 -0.07 10.17 38.26
CA ILE A 15 1.09 9.99 37.36
C ILE A 15 2.23 10.92 37.76
N SER A 16 1.92 12.18 38.04
CA SER A 16 2.93 13.20 38.40
C SER A 16 3.59 12.92 39.76
N VAL A 17 2.83 12.37 40.71
CA VAL A 17 3.31 11.98 42.04
C VAL A 17 4.27 10.80 41.94
N ARG A 18 3.97 9.81 41.08
CA ARG A 18 4.87 8.68 40.83
C ARG A 18 6.16 9.12 40.14
N PHE A 19 6.08 10.03 39.16
CA PHE A 19 7.25 10.59 38.50
C PHE A 19 8.15 11.39 39.45
N LYS A 20 7.57 12.27 40.30
CA LYS A 20 8.34 13.00 41.33
C LYS A 20 9.06 12.06 42.30
N LYS A 21 8.41 10.97 42.70
CA LYS A 21 9.01 9.95 43.58
C LYS A 21 10.16 9.20 42.93
N ILE A 22 10.05 8.87 41.64
CA ILE A 22 11.12 8.23 40.87
C ILE A 22 12.29 9.20 40.65
N LEU A 23 12.03 10.47 40.34
CA LEU A 23 13.05 11.51 40.17
C LEU A 23 13.83 11.80 41.47
N GLY A 24 13.19 11.65 42.63
CA GLY A 24 13.87 11.79 43.92
C GLY A 24 14.88 10.68 44.23
N ASN A 25 14.74 9.51 43.60
CA ASN A 25 15.59 8.36 43.84
C ASN A 25 16.79 8.35 42.88
N LYS A 26 17.94 8.88 43.32
CA LYS A 26 19.18 8.99 42.51
C LYS A 26 19.57 7.68 41.79
N ARG A 27 19.39 6.52 42.45
CA ARG A 27 19.67 5.19 41.86
C ARG A 27 18.69 4.83 40.73
N ALA A 28 17.41 5.16 40.89
CA ALA A 28 16.38 4.92 39.87
C ALA A 28 16.58 5.85 38.67
N VAL A 29 16.97 7.10 38.89
CA VAL A 29 17.33 8.05 37.83
C VAL A 29 18.56 7.59 37.06
N LEU A 30 19.62 7.14 37.75
CA LEU A 30 20.82 6.57 37.11
C LEU A 30 20.50 5.30 36.30
N ALA A 31 19.66 4.41 36.83
CA ALA A 31 19.23 3.23 36.10
C ALA A 31 18.40 3.61 34.85
N ALA A 32 17.49 4.57 34.98
CA ALA A 32 16.69 5.07 33.85
C ALA A 32 17.55 5.71 32.76
N LEU A 33 18.60 6.46 33.14
CA LEU A 33 19.56 7.07 32.20
C LEU A 33 20.28 6.05 31.32
N ILE A 34 20.42 4.80 31.77
CA ILE A 34 21.05 3.71 31.00
C ILE A 34 19.99 2.89 30.26
N VAL A 35 18.90 2.54 30.93
CA VAL A 35 17.88 1.63 30.37
C VAL A 35 17.08 2.29 29.25
N VAL A 36 16.72 3.57 29.39
CA VAL A 36 15.93 4.29 28.37
C VAL A 36 16.65 4.38 27.01
N PRO A 37 17.93 4.79 26.91
CA PRO A 37 18.61 4.82 25.62
C PRO A 37 18.86 3.43 25.05
N VAL A 38 19.12 2.41 25.88
CA VAL A 38 19.26 1.02 25.41
C VAL A 38 17.95 0.50 24.83
N LEU A 39 16.82 0.70 25.52
CA LEU A 39 15.51 0.32 25.02
C LEU A 39 15.15 1.09 23.74
N SER A 40 15.41 2.40 23.72
CA SER A 40 15.20 3.24 22.54
C SER A 40 16.02 2.74 21.34
N PHE A 41 17.30 2.39 21.56
CA PHE A 41 18.12 1.81 20.52
C PHE A 41 17.58 0.46 20.04
N VAL A 42 17.16 -0.43 20.94
CA VAL A 42 16.59 -1.73 20.55
C VAL A 42 15.28 -1.58 19.76
N THR A 43 14.43 -0.61 20.11
CA THR A 43 13.15 -0.40 19.43
C THR A 43 13.27 0.39 18.13
N PHE A 44 14.13 1.42 18.09
CA PHE A 44 14.24 2.36 16.97
C PHE A 44 15.49 2.16 16.09
N SER A 45 16.40 1.24 16.42
CA SER A 45 17.55 0.95 15.54
C SER A 45 17.11 0.33 14.21
N ASN A 46 17.99 0.42 13.20
CA ASN A 46 17.81 -0.17 11.87
C ASN A 46 17.59 -1.69 11.87
N LYS A 47 17.86 -2.38 12.98
CA LYS A 47 17.56 -3.81 13.19
C LYS A 47 16.45 -4.06 14.22
N GLY A 48 15.76 -3.00 14.64
CA GLY A 48 14.68 -3.06 15.62
C GLY A 48 13.44 -3.75 15.08
N ILE A 49 12.54 -4.06 16.01
CA ILE A 49 11.29 -4.81 15.76
C ILE A 49 10.41 -4.09 14.73
N LEU A 50 10.38 -2.76 14.77
CA LEU A 50 9.62 -1.92 13.83
C LEU A 50 10.09 -2.12 12.37
N LYS A 51 11.40 -2.19 12.14
CA LYS A 51 11.94 -2.40 10.80
C LYS A 51 11.54 -3.77 10.25
N ARG A 52 11.55 -4.81 11.10
CA ARG A 52 11.15 -6.16 10.69
C ARG A 52 9.70 -6.21 10.24
N VAL A 53 8.79 -5.58 10.99
CA VAL A 53 7.37 -5.50 10.62
C VAL A 53 7.19 -4.74 9.30
N SER A 54 7.89 -3.61 9.11
CA SER A 54 7.82 -2.87 7.84
C SER A 54 8.35 -3.68 6.64
N LEU A 55 9.43 -4.46 6.84
CA LEU A 55 10.02 -5.29 5.81
C LEU A 55 9.13 -6.49 5.45
N GLU A 56 8.45 -7.08 6.43
CA GLU A 56 7.47 -8.15 6.18
C GLU A 56 6.27 -7.62 5.39
N GLN A 57 5.78 -6.42 5.71
CA GLN A 57 4.72 -5.77 4.95
C GLN A 57 5.16 -5.43 3.52
N GLU A 58 6.36 -4.87 3.35
CA GLU A 58 6.91 -4.54 2.04
C GLU A 58 7.13 -5.80 1.19
N LYS A 59 7.63 -6.87 1.80
CA LYS A 59 7.77 -8.18 1.14
C LYS A 59 6.42 -8.72 0.69
N ALA A 60 5.40 -8.68 1.54
CA ALA A 60 4.05 -9.14 1.18
C ALA A 60 3.46 -8.31 0.03
N ALA A 61 3.62 -6.99 0.06
CA ALA A 61 3.17 -6.11 -1.01
C ALA A 61 3.89 -6.39 -2.35
N MET A 62 5.20 -6.65 -2.32
CA MET A 62 5.95 -7.03 -3.52
C MET A 62 5.54 -8.39 -4.06
N GLN A 63 5.29 -9.37 -3.18
CA GLN A 63 4.79 -10.69 -3.59
C GLN A 63 3.43 -10.61 -4.27
N GLU A 64 2.53 -9.78 -3.76
CA GLU A 64 1.22 -9.58 -4.40
C GLU A 64 1.36 -8.91 -5.77
N LYS A 65 2.24 -7.91 -5.91
CA LYS A 65 2.54 -7.30 -7.22
C LYS A 65 3.07 -8.32 -8.23
N VAL A 66 3.98 -9.19 -7.81
CA VAL A 66 4.50 -10.27 -8.66
C VAL A 66 3.39 -11.22 -9.08
N ARG A 67 2.51 -11.60 -8.15
CA ARG A 67 1.38 -12.47 -8.43
C ARG A 67 0.41 -11.87 -9.45
N VAL A 68 0.03 -10.60 -9.27
CA VAL A 68 -0.84 -9.88 -10.20
C VAL A 68 -0.18 -9.75 -11.58
N ALA A 69 1.10 -9.38 -11.63
CA ALA A 69 1.84 -9.29 -12.88
C ALA A 69 1.94 -10.65 -13.60
N ALA A 70 2.16 -11.73 -12.87
CA ALA A 70 2.21 -13.08 -13.44
C ALA A 70 0.86 -13.52 -14.02
N GLN A 71 -0.25 -13.18 -13.34
CA GLN A 71 -1.60 -13.44 -13.86
C GLN A 71 -1.88 -12.65 -15.15
N GLU A 72 -1.50 -11.37 -15.18
CA GLU A 72 -1.67 -10.54 -16.36
C GLU A 72 -0.81 -11.03 -17.53
N GLN A 73 0.44 -11.42 -17.25
CA GLN A 73 1.31 -12.02 -18.26
C GLN A 73 0.71 -13.29 -18.85
N ALA A 74 0.17 -14.19 -18.02
CA ALA A 74 -0.48 -15.42 -18.50
C ALA A 74 -1.70 -15.10 -19.37
N ARG A 75 -2.51 -14.11 -18.98
CA ARG A 75 -3.67 -13.65 -19.75
C ARG A 75 -3.27 -13.08 -21.11
N LEU A 76 -2.26 -12.22 -21.14
CA LEU A 76 -1.75 -11.62 -22.37
C LEU A 76 -1.12 -12.66 -23.30
N GLN A 77 -0.39 -13.64 -22.74
CA GLN A 77 0.14 -14.76 -23.53
C GLN A 77 -0.96 -15.59 -24.17
N GLU A 78 -2.05 -15.87 -23.45
CA GLU A 78 -3.18 -16.59 -24.02
C GLU A 78 -3.87 -15.77 -25.12
N GLN A 79 -4.03 -14.46 -24.94
CA GLN A 79 -4.53 -13.58 -25.99
C GLN A 79 -3.61 -13.61 -27.22
N SER A 80 -2.29 -13.45 -27.03
CA SER A 80 -1.32 -13.51 -28.12
C SER A 80 -1.42 -14.84 -28.88
N ARG A 81 -1.52 -15.95 -28.13
CA ARG A 81 -1.68 -17.30 -28.72
C ARG A 81 -2.97 -17.43 -29.52
N LEU A 82 -4.09 -16.88 -29.04
CA LEU A 82 -5.36 -16.90 -29.77
C LEU A 82 -5.29 -16.04 -31.04
N LEU A 83 -4.62 -14.89 -30.99
CA LEU A 83 -4.38 -14.07 -32.18
C LEU A 83 -3.45 -14.76 -33.17
N GLU A 84 -2.35 -15.38 -32.72
CA GLU A 84 -1.37 -16.06 -33.60
C GLU A 84 -1.93 -17.33 -34.26
N LYS A 85 -2.80 -18.07 -33.55
CA LYS A 85 -3.26 -19.39 -34.01
C LYS A 85 -4.52 -19.36 -34.87
N ASP A 86 -5.27 -18.25 -34.90
CA ASP A 86 -6.50 -18.16 -35.70
C ASP A 86 -6.43 -17.03 -36.74
N PRO A 87 -6.13 -17.35 -38.02
CA PRO A 87 -6.17 -16.38 -39.12
C PRO A 87 -7.50 -15.63 -39.23
N ARG A 88 -8.62 -16.22 -38.78
CA ARG A 88 -9.94 -15.58 -38.79
C ARG A 88 -10.06 -14.52 -37.71
N ALA A 89 -9.41 -14.71 -36.56
CA ALA A 89 -9.36 -13.72 -35.50
C ALA A 89 -8.54 -12.49 -35.92
N ILE A 90 -7.40 -12.71 -36.59
CA ILE A 90 -6.59 -11.63 -37.20
C ILE A 90 -7.42 -10.89 -38.25
N GLU A 91 -8.06 -11.61 -39.16
CA GLU A 91 -8.90 -11.02 -40.22
C GLU A 91 -10.05 -10.19 -39.64
N LYS A 92 -10.71 -10.68 -38.58
CA LYS A 92 -11.77 -9.96 -37.89
C LYS A 92 -11.26 -8.64 -37.30
N VAL A 93 -10.13 -8.65 -36.59
CA VAL A 93 -9.55 -7.42 -36.01
C VAL A 93 -9.10 -6.45 -37.10
N ALA A 94 -8.46 -6.94 -38.17
CA ALA A 94 -8.03 -6.12 -39.29
C ALA A 94 -9.22 -5.41 -39.98
N ARG A 95 -10.34 -6.11 -40.18
CA ARG A 95 -11.56 -5.54 -40.77
C ARG A 95 -12.31 -4.60 -39.82
N GLU A 96 -12.50 -4.98 -38.55
CA GLU A 96 -13.33 -4.24 -37.60
C GLU A 96 -12.64 -3.02 -36.99
N LYS A 97 -11.37 -3.14 -36.57
CA LYS A 97 -10.63 -2.03 -35.94
C LYS A 97 -9.94 -1.13 -36.96
N TYR A 98 -9.41 -1.71 -38.03
CA TYR A 98 -8.52 -1.00 -38.94
C TYR A 98 -9.12 -0.80 -40.34
N GLY A 99 -10.29 -1.39 -40.64
CA GLY A 99 -10.94 -1.28 -41.94
C GLY A 99 -10.12 -1.85 -43.09
N MET A 100 -9.18 -2.75 -42.81
CA MET A 100 -8.30 -3.36 -43.81
C MET A 100 -9.10 -4.32 -44.69
N ILE A 101 -8.78 -4.32 -45.98
CA ILE A 101 -9.39 -5.16 -47.02
C ILE A 101 -8.31 -5.94 -47.77
N ARG A 102 -8.64 -7.12 -48.29
CA ARG A 102 -7.71 -7.87 -49.16
C ARG A 102 -7.67 -7.25 -50.56
N GLU A 103 -6.58 -7.50 -51.27
CA GLU A 103 -6.48 -7.13 -52.69
C GLU A 103 -7.64 -7.78 -53.48
N GLY A 104 -8.39 -6.96 -54.22
CA GLY A 104 -9.56 -7.39 -55.00
C GLY A 104 -10.92 -7.24 -54.30
N GLU A 105 -10.98 -6.81 -53.02
CA GLU A 105 -12.26 -6.56 -52.32
C GLU A 105 -12.77 -5.13 -52.54
N THR A 106 -14.09 -4.96 -52.64
CA THR A 106 -14.76 -3.65 -52.81
C THR A 106 -15.59 -3.30 -51.58
N VAL A 107 -15.34 -2.12 -50.98
CA VAL A 107 -16.04 -1.65 -49.77
C VAL A 107 -17.32 -0.90 -50.14
N TYR A 108 -18.46 -1.40 -49.65
CA TYR A 108 -19.74 -0.70 -49.75
C TYR A 108 -20.02 0.07 -48.45
N LYS A 109 -19.99 1.40 -48.50
CA LYS A 109 -20.43 2.25 -47.38
C LYS A 109 -21.92 2.56 -47.55
N ALA A 110 -22.76 1.97 -46.71
CA ALA A 110 -24.18 2.30 -46.68
C ALA A 110 -24.36 3.75 -46.17
N ARG A 111 -24.69 4.68 -47.07
CA ARG A 111 -25.05 6.04 -46.70
C ARG A 111 -26.46 5.97 -46.09
N LYS A 112 -26.58 6.19 -44.77
CA LYS A 112 -27.90 6.41 -44.17
C LYS A 112 -28.38 7.80 -44.60
N GLU A 113 -29.36 7.84 -45.49
CA GLU A 113 -30.13 9.05 -45.73
C GLU A 113 -30.96 9.38 -44.48
N LYS A 114 -31.02 10.68 -44.15
CA LYS A 114 -31.83 11.23 -43.06
C LYS A 114 -33.26 11.41 -43.52
#